data_AF-A0A8J9V1E4-F1
#
_entry.id   AF-A0A8J9V1E4-F1
#
_cell.length_a   1.000
_cell.length_b   1.000
_cell.length_c   1.000
_cell.angle_alpha   90.00
_cell.angle_beta   90.00
_cell.angle_gamma   90.00
#
_symmetry.space_group_name_H-M   'P 1'
#
loop_
_entity.id
_entity.type
_entity.pdbx_description
1 polymer ?
#
loop_
_entity_poly.entity_id
_entity_poly.type
_entity_poly.pdbx_seq_one_letter_code
_entity_poly.pdbx_strand_id
1 'polypeptide(L)'
;MTSFNERQKNLFNHLKDAEEQYNFSKFTKCTSQPDYGVIDKKTYKKVKHEMKQFRGRESIFKRPEANMRECLRSKSVPDYIKNPKKWKYYSLSDVTPEQMSDKSNTQTALAFIREMEEREINQDDDEVIDETGAIFKKPVFKISKTIKDVNKEEQQPVFKSNKIIMPEYVVGVSGKKGTSIRNTIKQDKNTEDVKKAELKLNHLYEIEDEESTYIN
;
A
#
# COMPACT_ATOMS: atom_id res chain seq x y z
N MET A 1 76.34 0.27 2.42
CA MET A 1 75.38 0.11 3.54
C MET A 1 74.86 1.51 3.86
N THR A 2 73.60 1.84 3.52
CA THR A 2 73.02 3.13 3.92
C THR A 2 72.98 3.22 5.44
N SER A 3 73.24 4.41 5.98
CA SER A 3 73.24 4.60 7.44
C SER A 3 71.82 4.39 7.99
N PHE A 4 71.69 3.94 9.25
CA PHE A 4 70.39 3.73 9.88
C PHE A 4 69.51 4.98 9.84
N ASN A 5 70.10 6.15 10.08
CA ASN A 5 69.42 7.44 10.01
C ASN A 5 68.83 7.75 8.63
N GLU A 6 69.53 7.34 7.57
CA GLU A 6 69.07 7.55 6.19
C GLU A 6 67.91 6.62 5.84
N ARG A 7 67.95 5.36 6.28
CA ARG A 7 66.80 4.44 6.16
C ARG A 7 65.58 4.93 6.94
N GLN A 8 65.79 5.43 8.16
CA GLN A 8 64.70 5.98 8.96
C GLN A 8 64.05 7.18 8.27
N LYS A 9 64.84 8.13 7.76
CA LYS A 9 64.31 9.30 7.03
C LYS A 9 63.55 8.89 5.77
N ASN A 10 64.07 7.94 5.01
CA ASN A 10 63.41 7.46 3.79
C ASN A 10 62.07 6.75 4.10
N LEU A 11 61.98 6.00 5.20
CA LEU A 11 60.73 5.39 5.63
C LEU A 11 59.66 6.45 5.93
N PHE A 12 60.01 7.50 6.68
CA PHE A 12 59.07 8.56 7.03
C PHE A 12 58.62 9.38 5.82
N ASN A 13 59.52 9.64 4.87
CA ASN A 13 59.15 10.31 3.61
C ASN A 13 58.15 9.45 2.83
N HIS A 14 58.41 8.16 2.69
CA HIS A 14 57.51 7.25 1.98
C HIS A 14 56.14 7.09 2.65
N LEU A 15 56.10 7.09 3.99
CA LEU A 15 54.85 7.06 4.75
C LEU A 15 54.06 8.37 4.60
N LYS A 16 54.76 9.51 4.56
CA LYS A 16 54.13 10.82 4.34
C LYS A 16 53.51 10.92 2.94
N ASP A 17 54.23 10.48 1.90
CA ASP A 17 53.71 10.45 0.54
C ASP A 17 52.48 9.52 0.43
N ALA A 18 52.51 8.36 1.12
CA ALA A 18 51.38 7.45 1.19
C ALA A 18 50.18 8.04 1.94
N GLU A 19 50.40 8.79 3.02
CA GLU A 19 49.36 9.49 3.77
C GLU A 19 48.69 10.55 2.89
N GLU A 20 49.47 11.38 2.19
CA GLU A 20 48.95 12.41 1.30
C GLU A 20 48.10 11.78 0.19
N GLN A 21 48.60 10.74 -0.48
CA GLN A 21 47.84 10.00 -1.51
C GLN A 21 46.56 9.36 -0.97
N TYR A 22 46.58 8.82 0.25
CA TYR A 22 45.42 8.15 0.85
C TYR A 22 44.37 9.15 1.37
N ASN A 23 44.79 10.31 1.86
CA ASN A 23 43.89 11.36 2.34
C ASN A 23 43.05 11.97 1.20
N PHE A 24 43.58 12.08 -0.03
CA PHE A 24 42.77 12.53 -1.18
C PHE A 24 41.63 11.57 -1.55
N SER A 25 41.80 10.26 -1.32
CA SER A 25 40.84 9.21 -1.69
C SER A 25 39.65 9.10 -0.72
N LYS A 26 39.82 9.47 0.55
CA LYS A 26 38.76 9.36 1.57
C LYS A 26 37.94 10.63 1.79
N PHE A 27 38.50 11.83 1.56
CA PHE A 27 37.81 13.08 1.91
C PHE A 27 37.07 13.79 0.76
N THR A 28 37.22 13.35 -0.49
CA THR A 28 36.45 13.90 -1.64
C THR A 28 35.05 13.30 -1.81
N LYS A 29 34.65 12.35 -0.95
CA LYS A 29 33.22 12.04 -0.72
C LYS A 29 32.72 12.72 0.55
N CYS A 30 33.13 13.96 0.80
CA CYS A 30 32.33 14.88 1.60
C CYS A 30 31.03 15.14 0.82
N THR A 31 30.05 14.25 0.99
CA THR A 31 28.65 14.56 0.69
C THR A 31 28.37 15.90 1.33
N SER A 32 28.08 16.92 0.51
CA SER A 32 27.66 18.23 0.99
C SER A 32 26.71 18.03 2.16
N GLN A 33 27.00 18.66 3.30
CA GLN A 33 26.08 18.69 4.45
C GLN A 33 24.68 18.90 3.90
N PRO A 34 23.76 17.92 4.04
CA PRO A 34 22.43 18.09 3.45
C PRO A 34 21.79 19.27 4.16
N ASP A 35 21.53 20.33 3.41
CA ASP A 35 20.70 21.43 3.89
C ASP A 35 19.32 20.85 4.23
N TYR A 36 19.00 20.82 5.51
CA TYR A 36 17.76 20.26 6.04
C TYR A 36 16.56 21.19 5.82
N GLY A 37 16.76 22.36 5.21
CA GLY A 37 15.70 23.36 5.00
C GLY A 37 14.50 22.83 4.22
N VAL A 38 14.72 22.07 3.13
CA VAL A 38 13.64 21.46 2.33
C VAL A 38 14.09 20.11 1.74
N ILE A 39 13.73 19.01 2.41
CA ILE A 39 14.11 17.66 1.95
C ILE A 39 13.13 17.19 0.85
N ASP A 40 13.63 16.97 -0.36
CA ASP A 40 12.85 16.34 -1.43
C ASP A 40 12.41 14.90 -1.05
N LYS A 41 11.24 14.47 -1.55
CA LYS A 41 10.62 13.16 -1.26
C LYS A 41 11.55 11.99 -1.57
N LYS A 42 12.38 12.11 -2.61
CA LYS A 42 13.36 11.08 -3.00
C LYS A 42 14.48 10.97 -1.97
N THR A 43 15.00 12.11 -1.53
CA THR A 43 16.05 12.22 -0.51
C THR A 43 15.57 11.67 0.83
N TYR A 44 14.32 11.99 1.23
CA TYR A 44 13.71 11.44 2.44
C TYR A 44 13.62 9.91 2.43
N LYS A 45 13.24 9.31 1.29
CA LYS A 45 13.16 7.84 1.14
C LYS A 45 14.54 7.18 1.29
N LYS A 46 15.59 7.79 0.72
CA LYS A 46 16.96 7.29 0.80
C LYS A 46 17.48 7.33 2.25
N VAL A 47 17.37 8.47 2.91
CA VAL A 47 17.77 8.65 4.33
C VAL A 47 17.03 7.67 5.23
N LYS A 48 15.72 7.48 5.02
CA LYS A 48 14.92 6.52 5.78
C LYS A 48 15.41 5.07 5.63
N HIS A 49 15.90 4.69 4.45
CA HIS A 49 16.46 3.35 4.22
C HIS A 49 17.82 3.18 4.91
N GLU A 50 18.70 4.17 4.79
CA GLU A 50 20.01 4.19 5.45
C GLU A 50 19.88 4.14 6.98
N MET A 51 18.89 4.81 7.56
CA MET A 51 18.62 4.79 9.00
C MET A 51 18.01 3.47 9.50
N LYS A 52 17.57 2.57 8.61
CA LYS A 52 16.94 1.31 9.01
C LYS A 52 17.91 0.36 9.70
N GLN A 53 19.19 0.39 9.34
CA GLN A 53 20.24 -0.46 9.93
C GLN A 53 20.54 -0.12 11.40
N PHE A 54 20.22 1.10 11.82
CA PHE A 54 20.43 1.56 13.20
C PHE A 54 19.22 1.32 14.11
N ARG A 55 18.13 0.72 13.59
CA ARG A 55 16.99 0.34 14.42
C ARG A 55 17.40 -0.75 15.40
N GLY A 56 17.13 -0.53 16.69
CA GLY A 56 17.47 -1.48 17.76
C GLY A 56 18.94 -1.44 18.19
N ARG A 57 19.77 -0.56 17.62
CA ARG A 57 21.09 -0.23 18.15
C ARG A 57 20.96 1.01 19.03
N GLU A 58 21.62 0.99 20.18
CA GLU A 58 21.68 2.18 21.04
C GLU A 58 22.45 3.29 20.32
N SER A 59 21.92 4.51 20.40
CA SER A 59 22.61 5.67 19.84
C SER A 59 23.77 6.04 20.75
N ILE A 60 24.96 6.22 20.19
CA ILE A 60 26.13 6.74 20.91
C ILE A 60 25.90 8.16 21.47
N PHE A 61 24.89 8.86 20.94
CA PHE A 61 24.42 10.13 21.48
C PHE A 61 23.24 9.85 22.40
N LYS A 62 23.45 10.05 23.70
CA LYS A 62 22.37 10.08 24.70
C LYS A 62 21.44 11.24 24.38
N ARG A 63 20.38 10.97 23.62
CA ARG A 63 19.27 11.91 23.51
C ARG A 63 18.53 11.91 24.84
N PRO A 64 18.11 13.07 25.37
CA PRO A 64 17.19 13.09 26.49
C PRO A 64 15.97 12.25 26.13
N GLU A 65 15.50 11.42 27.07
CA GLU A 65 14.34 10.55 26.87
C GLU A 65 13.17 11.38 26.31
N ALA A 66 12.71 11.04 25.11
CA ALA A 66 11.60 11.74 24.49
C ALA A 66 10.37 11.55 25.40
N ASN A 67 9.68 12.63 25.71
CA ASN A 67 8.50 12.56 26.57
C ASN A 67 7.51 11.56 25.98
N MET A 68 7.17 10.50 26.72
CA MET A 68 6.27 9.44 26.20
C MET A 68 4.93 10.01 25.71
N ARG A 69 4.49 11.17 26.23
CA ARG A 69 3.27 11.86 25.78
C ARG A 69 3.36 12.42 24.35
N GLU A 70 4.57 12.66 23.84
CA GLU A 70 4.82 13.11 22.46
C GLU A 70 4.93 11.93 21.49
N CYS A 71 5.50 10.81 21.97
CA CYS A 71 5.65 9.57 21.21
C CYS A 71 4.32 8.84 21.01
N LEU A 72 3.39 8.99 21.96
CA LEU A 72 2.04 8.44 21.90
C LEU A 72 1.09 9.48 21.26
N ARG A 73 1.12 9.62 19.93
CA ARG A 73 0.05 10.33 19.21
C ARG A 73 -1.20 9.43 19.17
N SER A 74 -2.36 9.91 19.61
CA SER A 74 -3.25 10.61 18.68
C SER A 74 -4.13 11.67 19.38
N LYS A 75 -3.69 12.93 19.39
CA LYS A 75 -4.60 14.07 19.62
C LYS A 75 -5.47 14.38 18.38
N SER A 76 -5.90 13.34 17.65
CA SER A 76 -6.85 13.57 16.56
C SER A 76 -8.22 13.74 17.19
N VAL A 77 -8.63 15.00 17.34
CA VAL A 77 -10.01 15.34 17.68
C VAL A 77 -10.94 14.52 16.77
N PRO A 78 -11.91 13.78 17.32
CA PRO A 78 -12.87 13.00 16.55
C PRO A 78 -13.52 13.85 15.45
N ASP A 79 -13.84 13.21 14.33
CA ASP A 79 -14.26 13.95 13.14
C ASP A 79 -15.63 14.62 13.31
N TYR A 80 -16.53 14.06 14.13
CA TYR A 80 -17.81 14.70 14.48
C TYR A 80 -17.65 16.03 15.23
N ILE A 81 -16.52 16.20 15.94
CA ILE A 81 -16.17 17.46 16.61
C ILE A 81 -15.50 18.42 15.62
N LYS A 82 -14.65 17.90 14.72
CA LYS A 82 -13.96 18.73 13.70
C LYS A 82 -14.92 19.27 12.64
N ASN A 83 -15.86 18.43 12.19
CA ASN A 83 -16.72 18.68 11.04
C ASN A 83 -18.19 18.46 11.38
N PRO A 84 -18.78 19.21 12.33
CA PRO A 84 -20.14 18.95 12.82
C PRO A 84 -21.20 18.99 11.70
N LYS A 85 -20.99 19.76 10.62
CA LYS A 85 -21.91 19.80 9.46
C LYS A 85 -22.02 18.48 8.70
N LYS A 86 -20.97 17.63 8.71
CA LYS A 86 -20.98 16.34 8.02
C LYS A 86 -21.61 15.23 8.85
N TRP A 87 -21.86 15.50 10.13
CA TRP A 87 -22.30 14.51 11.10
C TRP A 87 -23.69 14.90 11.60
N LYS A 88 -24.65 14.00 11.41
CA LYS A 88 -25.99 14.16 11.98
C LYS A 88 -26.11 13.23 13.17
N TYR A 89 -26.47 13.78 14.32
CA TYR A 89 -26.75 13.01 15.51
C TYR A 89 -28.20 12.51 15.44
N TYR A 90 -28.39 11.20 15.52
CA TYR A 90 -29.69 10.57 15.61
C TYR A 90 -29.84 10.00 17.03
N SER A 91 -30.86 10.46 17.75
CA SER A 91 -31.28 9.85 19.01
C SER A 91 -32.42 8.88 18.74
N LEU A 92 -32.47 7.80 19.51
CA LEU A 92 -33.57 6.83 19.47
C LEU A 92 -34.64 7.15 20.53
N SER A 93 -34.72 8.41 20.98
CA SER A 93 -35.68 8.89 21.98
C SER A 93 -37.13 8.72 21.54
N ASP A 94 -37.36 8.79 20.23
CA ASP A 94 -38.69 8.84 19.64
C ASP A 94 -39.17 7.43 19.24
N VAL A 95 -38.32 6.41 19.43
CA VAL A 95 -38.59 5.01 19.06
C VAL A 95 -39.07 4.27 20.29
N THR A 96 -40.24 3.63 20.20
CA THR A 96 -40.75 2.84 21.32
C THR A 96 -39.96 1.52 21.47
N PRO A 97 -39.85 0.94 22.68
CA PRO A 97 -39.19 -0.36 22.87
C PRO A 97 -39.78 -1.48 22.01
N GLU A 98 -41.07 -1.40 21.69
CA GLU A 98 -41.76 -2.35 20.81
C GLU A 98 -41.27 -2.26 19.35
N GLN A 99 -40.99 -1.05 18.86
CA GLN A 99 -40.42 -0.83 17.52
C GLN A 99 -38.97 -1.32 17.40
N MET A 100 -38.21 -1.34 18.52
CA MET A 100 -36.85 -1.90 18.57
C MET A 100 -36.80 -3.42 18.78
N SER A 101 -37.95 -4.08 18.96
CA SER A 101 -38.00 -5.53 19.11
C SER A 101 -37.42 -6.23 17.88
N ASP A 102 -36.70 -7.33 18.08
CA ASP A 102 -36.13 -8.14 17.01
C ASP A 102 -37.18 -8.56 15.98
N LYS A 103 -38.42 -8.80 16.42
CA LYS A 103 -39.54 -9.13 15.54
C LYS A 103 -39.87 -7.99 14.57
N SER A 104 -39.94 -6.76 15.08
CA SER A 104 -40.19 -5.54 14.31
C SER A 104 -39.05 -5.31 13.31
N ASN A 105 -37.79 -5.36 13.79
CA ASN A 105 -36.61 -5.19 12.94
C ASN A 105 -36.54 -6.23 11.81
N THR A 106 -36.83 -7.50 12.12
CA THR A 106 -36.84 -8.57 11.12
C THR A 106 -37.94 -8.35 10.10
N GLN A 107 -39.14 -7.98 10.54
CA GLN A 107 -40.26 -7.68 9.65
C GLN A 107 -39.94 -6.51 8.71
N THR A 108 -39.37 -5.42 9.24
CA THR A 108 -38.96 -4.26 8.43
C THR A 108 -37.84 -4.61 7.45
N ALA A 109 -36.85 -5.40 7.87
CA ALA A 109 -35.77 -5.84 6.99
C ALA A 109 -36.30 -6.71 5.83
N LEU A 110 -37.20 -7.64 6.11
CA LEU A 110 -37.82 -8.48 5.09
C LEU A 110 -38.74 -7.69 4.15
N ALA A 111 -39.46 -6.70 4.67
CA ALA A 111 -40.28 -5.81 3.84
C ALA A 111 -39.40 -4.99 2.88
N PHE A 112 -38.26 -4.48 3.36
CA PHE A 112 -37.30 -3.75 2.53
C PHE A 112 -36.67 -4.63 1.44
N ILE A 113 -36.32 -5.88 1.75
CA ILE A 113 -35.82 -6.84 0.75
C ILE A 113 -36.87 -7.06 -0.34
N ARG A 114 -38.12 -7.29 0.03
CA ARG A 114 -39.22 -7.46 -0.94
C ARG A 114 -39.39 -6.23 -1.82
N GLU A 115 -39.33 -5.02 -1.24
CA GLU A 115 -39.40 -3.76 -1.99
C GLU A 115 -38.23 -3.62 -2.98
N MET A 116 -37.02 -4.02 -2.57
CA MET A 116 -35.84 -4.03 -3.46
C MET A 116 -36.02 -5.03 -4.60
N GLU A 117 -36.50 -6.24 -4.32
CA GLU A 117 -36.79 -7.27 -5.34
C GLU A 117 -37.87 -6.80 -6.31
N GLU A 118 -38.95 -6.19 -5.82
CA GLU A 118 -40.00 -5.61 -6.66
C GLU A 118 -39.44 -4.48 -7.55
N ARG A 119 -38.52 -3.64 -7.03
CA ARG A 119 -37.84 -2.62 -7.84
C ARG A 119 -36.94 -3.23 -8.90
N GLU A 120 -36.23 -4.32 -8.61
CA GLU A 120 -35.42 -5.03 -9.60
C GLU A 120 -36.29 -5.69 -10.67
N ILE A 121 -37.39 -6.36 -10.30
CA ILE A 121 -38.35 -6.96 -11.25
C ILE A 121 -38.95 -5.89 -12.17
N ASN A 122 -39.43 -4.77 -11.62
CA ASN A 122 -40.00 -3.70 -12.42
C ASN A 122 -38.94 -3.00 -13.30
N GLN A 123 -37.69 -2.89 -12.84
CA GLN A 123 -36.59 -2.35 -13.65
C GLN A 123 -36.16 -3.29 -14.79
N ASP A 124 -36.33 -4.60 -14.63
CA ASP A 124 -36.03 -5.57 -15.69
C ASP A 124 -37.11 -5.58 -16.80
N ASP A 125 -38.33 -5.14 -16.52
CA ASP A 125 -39.40 -4.95 -17.54
C ASP A 125 -39.27 -3.61 -18.29
N ASP A 126 -38.61 -2.61 -17.69
CA ASP A 126 -38.21 -1.36 -18.35
C ASP A 126 -36.81 -1.51 -18.98
N GLU A 127 -36.66 -2.39 -19.98
CA GLU A 127 -35.55 -2.27 -20.92
C GLU A 127 -35.70 -0.91 -21.63
N VAL A 128 -35.00 0.11 -21.13
CA VAL A 128 -34.84 1.40 -21.79
C VAL A 128 -34.09 1.13 -23.10
N ILE A 129 -34.86 0.86 -24.15
CA ILE A 129 -34.39 0.84 -25.53
C ILE A 129 -34.16 2.31 -25.89
N ASP A 130 -32.94 2.81 -25.68
CA ASP A 130 -32.51 4.03 -26.34
C ASP A 130 -32.73 3.85 -27.85
N GLU A 131 -33.15 4.89 -28.57
CA GLU A 131 -33.49 4.88 -30.00
C GLU A 131 -32.37 4.33 -30.92
N THR A 132 -31.19 4.06 -30.37
CA THR A 132 -30.02 3.45 -31.03
C THR A 132 -29.92 1.92 -30.86
N GLY A 133 -30.84 1.28 -30.13
CA GLY A 133 -30.92 -0.20 -30.01
C GLY A 133 -29.80 -0.87 -29.20
N ALA A 134 -29.06 -0.11 -28.37
CA ALA A 134 -27.96 -0.64 -27.58
C ALA A 134 -28.40 -1.04 -26.16
N ILE A 135 -28.42 -2.34 -25.88
CA ILE A 135 -28.75 -2.89 -24.56
C ILE A 135 -27.46 -3.04 -23.73
N PHE A 136 -27.33 -2.25 -22.65
CA PHE A 136 -26.18 -2.34 -21.74
C PHE A 136 -26.30 -3.54 -20.80
N LYS A 137 -25.62 -4.65 -21.12
CA LYS A 137 -25.60 -5.85 -20.27
C LYS A 137 -24.64 -5.67 -19.09
N LYS A 138 -25.16 -5.66 -17.86
CA LYS A 138 -24.34 -5.64 -16.64
C LYS A 138 -23.37 -6.85 -16.63
N PRO A 139 -22.07 -6.65 -16.31
CA PRO A 139 -21.09 -7.71 -16.33
C PRO A 139 -21.28 -8.68 -15.14
N VAL A 140 -21.69 -9.91 -15.43
CA VAL A 140 -21.82 -10.97 -14.42
C VAL A 140 -20.46 -11.66 -14.21
N PHE A 141 -19.77 -11.37 -13.10
CA PHE A 141 -18.51 -12.01 -12.75
C PHE A 141 -18.72 -13.47 -12.31
N LYS A 142 -18.29 -14.44 -13.13
CA LYS A 142 -18.32 -15.88 -12.79
C LYS A 142 -17.14 -16.26 -11.90
N ILE A 143 -17.26 -16.01 -10.60
CA ILE A 143 -16.22 -16.28 -9.57
C ILE A 143 -15.97 -17.78 -9.34
N SER A 144 -16.86 -18.67 -9.79
CA SER A 144 -16.85 -20.10 -9.45
C SER A 144 -15.95 -21.01 -10.30
N LYS A 145 -15.23 -20.52 -11.32
CA LYS A 145 -14.37 -21.38 -12.17
C LYS A 145 -12.95 -21.61 -11.64
N THR A 146 -12.55 -20.93 -10.56
CA THR A 146 -11.20 -21.02 -9.97
C THR A 146 -11.11 -21.84 -8.69
N ILE A 147 -12.22 -22.39 -8.19
CA ILE A 147 -12.18 -23.38 -7.10
C ILE A 147 -12.03 -24.74 -7.77
N LYS A 148 -10.79 -25.13 -8.06
CA LYS A 148 -10.47 -26.51 -8.38
C LYS A 148 -10.81 -27.36 -7.16
N ASP A 149 -11.55 -28.44 -7.38
CA ASP A 149 -11.64 -29.58 -6.48
C ASP A 149 -10.23 -30.04 -6.10
N VAL A 150 -9.79 -29.71 -4.89
CA VAL A 150 -8.58 -30.27 -4.30
C VAL A 150 -9.03 -31.26 -3.24
N ASN A 151 -9.30 -32.47 -3.71
CA ASN A 151 -9.30 -33.69 -2.92
C ASN A 151 -7.86 -33.99 -2.45
N LYS A 152 -7.32 -33.15 -1.57
CA LYS A 152 -6.15 -33.46 -0.76
C LYS A 152 -6.53 -33.28 0.69
N GLU A 153 -6.45 -34.37 1.43
CA GLU A 153 -6.55 -34.40 2.89
C GLU A 153 -5.33 -33.69 3.51
N GLU A 154 -5.21 -32.39 3.29
CA GLU A 154 -4.35 -31.55 4.09
C GLU A 154 -5.15 -31.21 5.36
N GLN A 155 -4.79 -31.83 6.48
CA GLN A 155 -5.41 -31.57 7.78
C GLN A 155 -5.20 -30.09 8.13
N GLN A 156 -6.22 -29.27 7.88
CA GLN A 156 -6.20 -27.84 8.19
C GLN A 156 -6.25 -27.63 9.70
N PRO A 157 -5.65 -26.53 10.22
CA PRO A 157 -5.73 -26.20 11.63
C PRO A 157 -7.19 -26.01 12.06
N VAL A 158 -7.64 -26.75 13.07
CA VAL A 158 -9.03 -26.71 13.55
C VAL A 158 -9.10 -25.86 14.82
N PHE A 159 -10.07 -24.94 14.85
CA PHE A 159 -10.39 -24.17 16.04
C PHE A 159 -11.37 -24.95 16.92
N LYS A 160 -10.93 -25.37 18.11
CA LYS A 160 -11.79 -26.01 19.11
C LYS A 160 -11.59 -25.31 20.45
N SER A 161 -12.69 -25.02 21.14
CA SER A 161 -12.70 -24.45 22.51
C SER A 161 -11.72 -23.28 22.71
N ASN A 162 -11.82 -22.26 21.84
CA ASN A 162 -10.98 -21.05 21.84
C ASN A 162 -9.47 -21.29 21.63
N LYS A 163 -9.07 -22.46 21.15
CA LYS A 163 -7.68 -22.79 20.82
C LYS A 163 -7.57 -23.27 19.38
N ILE A 164 -6.47 -22.91 18.72
CA ILE A 164 -6.12 -23.40 17.38
C ILE A 164 -5.29 -24.66 17.57
N ILE A 165 -5.81 -25.81 17.12
CA ILE A 165 -5.09 -27.09 17.12
C ILE A 165 -4.38 -27.22 15.77
N MET A 166 -3.03 -27.23 15.80
CA MET A 166 -2.23 -27.54 14.62
C MET A 166 -2.16 -29.06 14.40
N PRO A 167 -2.11 -29.53 13.14
CA PRO A 167 -1.86 -30.95 12.85
C PRO A 167 -0.49 -31.39 13.39
N GLU A 168 -0.34 -32.69 13.61
CA GLU A 168 0.91 -33.28 14.10
C GLU A 168 2.06 -32.97 13.14
N TYR A 169 3.12 -32.33 13.67
CA TYR A 169 4.29 -31.96 12.88
C TYR A 169 5.41 -32.97 13.12
N VAL A 170 5.77 -33.75 12.09
CA VAL A 170 6.94 -34.62 12.14
C VAL A 170 8.19 -33.78 11.86
N VAL A 171 9.05 -33.62 12.86
CA VAL A 171 10.31 -32.87 12.73
C VAL A 171 11.36 -33.77 12.08
N GLY A 172 12.03 -33.28 11.03
CA GLY A 172 13.11 -34.00 10.33
C GLY A 172 12.79 -34.40 8.90
N VAL A 173 11.56 -34.21 8.42
CA VAL A 173 11.22 -34.34 7.00
C VAL A 173 11.26 -32.97 6.32
N SER A 174 12.17 -32.78 5.37
CA SER A 174 12.22 -31.54 4.57
C SER A 174 11.03 -31.51 3.63
N GLY A 175 9.93 -30.87 4.03
CA GLY A 175 8.77 -30.64 3.17
C GLY A 175 9.17 -29.87 1.90
N LYS A 176 8.65 -30.31 0.75
CA LYS A 176 8.77 -29.54 -0.50
C LYS A 176 8.09 -28.18 -0.27
N LYS A 177 8.86 -27.10 -0.31
CA LYS A 177 8.35 -25.73 -0.17
C LYS A 177 7.24 -25.49 -1.19
N GLY A 178 6.00 -25.34 -0.71
CA GLY A 178 4.92 -24.77 -1.51
C GLY A 178 5.36 -23.41 -2.01
N THR A 179 5.29 -23.20 -3.31
CA THR A 179 5.57 -21.90 -3.92
C THR A 179 4.56 -20.90 -3.38
N SER A 180 4.98 -20.07 -2.43
CA SER A 180 4.30 -18.83 -2.11
C SER A 180 4.17 -18.04 -3.43
N ILE A 181 2.93 -17.83 -3.88
CA ILE A 181 2.62 -16.95 -5.00
C ILE A 181 2.96 -15.54 -4.55
N ARG A 182 4.24 -15.17 -4.71
CA ARG A 182 4.66 -13.78 -4.77
C ARG A 182 4.26 -13.30 -6.15
N ASN A 183 3.31 -12.38 -6.23
CA ASN A 183 3.04 -11.61 -7.43
C ASN A 183 4.25 -10.71 -7.73
N THR A 184 5.28 -11.30 -8.32
CA THR A 184 6.36 -10.58 -8.99
C THR A 184 6.12 -10.71 -10.48
N ILE A 185 5.66 -9.61 -11.09
CA ILE A 185 5.66 -9.44 -12.54
C ILE A 185 7.13 -9.52 -12.97
N LYS A 186 7.51 -10.67 -13.52
CA LYS A 186 8.80 -10.83 -14.21
C LYS A 186 8.61 -10.31 -15.63
N GLN A 187 9.35 -9.28 -15.98
CA GLN A 187 9.54 -8.87 -17.36
C GLN A 187 10.53 -9.84 -17.99
N ASP A 188 10.04 -10.75 -18.83
CA ASP A 188 10.90 -11.51 -19.72
C ASP A 188 11.23 -10.66 -20.95
N LYS A 189 12.53 -10.53 -21.20
CA LYS A 189 13.11 -10.00 -22.43
C LYS A 189 13.14 -11.13 -23.45
N ASN A 190 12.51 -10.96 -24.61
CA ASN A 190 13.18 -10.92 -25.91
C ASN A 190 12.20 -11.07 -27.09
N THR A 191 12.41 -10.16 -28.04
CA THR A 191 12.27 -10.26 -29.51
C THR A 191 10.91 -10.54 -30.16
N GLU A 192 10.48 -9.47 -30.84
CA GLU A 192 9.94 -9.41 -32.21
C GLU A 192 8.43 -9.59 -32.41
N ASP A 193 7.89 -8.61 -33.15
CA ASP A 193 6.53 -8.45 -33.68
C ASP A 193 5.36 -8.29 -32.71
N VAL A 194 5.29 -7.10 -32.07
CA VAL A 194 4.01 -6.58 -31.58
C VAL A 194 3.88 -5.13 -32.02
N LYS A 195 2.91 -4.88 -32.92
CA LYS A 195 2.39 -3.54 -33.22
C LYS A 195 2.13 -2.84 -31.88
N LYS A 196 2.92 -1.82 -31.56
CA LYS A 196 2.69 -0.98 -30.38
C LYS A 196 1.28 -0.41 -30.50
N ALA A 197 0.37 -0.84 -29.64
CA ALA A 197 -0.91 -0.19 -29.47
C ALA A 197 -0.63 1.18 -28.84
N GLU A 198 -0.43 2.18 -29.68
CA GLU A 198 -0.34 3.57 -29.27
C GLU A 198 -1.71 3.99 -28.73
N LEU A 199 -1.75 4.43 -27.46
CA LEU A 199 -2.92 5.05 -26.86
C LEU A 199 -3.21 6.36 -27.61
N LYS A 200 -4.19 6.34 -28.52
CA LYS A 200 -4.66 7.53 -29.21
C LYS A 200 -5.56 8.33 -28.28
N LEU A 201 -5.02 9.42 -27.72
CA LEU A 201 -5.71 10.37 -26.85
C LEU A 201 -6.50 11.41 -27.68
N ASN A 202 -7.25 10.96 -28.69
CA ASN A 202 -7.93 11.88 -29.62
C ASN A 202 -8.97 12.76 -28.91
N HIS A 203 -9.59 12.25 -27.85
CA HIS A 203 -10.58 12.96 -27.04
C HIS A 203 -10.02 14.10 -26.18
N LEU A 204 -8.69 14.21 -26.01
CA LEU A 204 -8.10 15.33 -25.27
C LEU A 204 -8.02 16.62 -26.10
N TYR A 205 -8.18 16.53 -27.42
CA TYR A 205 -8.03 17.66 -28.34
C TYR A 205 -9.37 18.14 -28.93
N GLU A 206 -10.50 17.55 -28.53
CA GLU A 206 -11.83 17.88 -29.08
C GLU A 206 -12.55 19.04 -28.34
N ILE A 207 -11.87 19.77 -27.44
CA ILE A 207 -12.53 20.79 -26.58
C ILE A 207 -12.15 22.24 -26.95
N GLU A 208 -11.34 22.51 -27.97
CA GLU A 208 -10.87 23.89 -28.23
C GLU A 208 -11.55 24.64 -29.40
N ASP A 209 -12.58 24.09 -30.05
CA ASP A 209 -13.19 24.72 -31.25
C ASP A 209 -14.68 25.11 -31.18
N GLU A 210 -15.35 25.02 -30.02
CA GLU A 210 -16.77 25.45 -29.88
C GLU A 210 -16.98 26.55 -28.83
N GLU A 211 -16.19 27.63 -28.85
CA GLU A 211 -16.62 28.88 -28.22
C GLU A 211 -15.95 30.14 -28.81
N SER A 212 -16.11 30.37 -30.12
CA SER A 212 -15.98 31.73 -30.67
C SER A 212 -16.70 31.90 -32.02
N THR A 213 -18.02 32.05 -32.01
CA THR A 213 -18.67 32.90 -33.02
C THR A 213 -19.62 33.88 -32.35
N TYR A 214 -19.42 35.14 -32.71
CA TYR A 214 -19.84 36.35 -32.02
C TYR A 214 -21.34 36.63 -32.10
N ILE A 215 -21.77 37.34 -31.06
CA ILE A 215 -22.87 38.30 -31.02
C ILE A 215 -22.82 39.26 -32.22
N ASN A 216 -23.91 39.35 -32.98
CA ASN A 216 -24.57 40.60 -33.37
C ASN A 216 -25.98 40.30 -33.90
#